data_AF-D9S3G4-F1
#
_entry.id   AF-D9S3G4-F1
#
_cell.length_a   1.000
_cell.length_b   1.000
_cell.length_c   1.000
_cell.angle_alpha   90.00
_cell.angle_beta   90.00
_cell.angle_gamma   90.00
#
_symmetry.space_group_name_H-M   'P 1'
#
loop_
_entity.id
_entity.type
_entity.pdbx_description
1 polymer ?
#
loop_
_entity_poly.entity_id
_entity_poly.type
_entity_poly.pdbx_seq_one_letter_code
_entity_poly.pdbx_strand_id
1 'polypeptide(L)'
;MLHIISDPVIKKALAVFFTGIVIKMTDDFIDHEYDILIGRKNLMDHLKTGVLPYAIIIFSLACLLELKTSISLFYSSFIIGMVTNLNARMPSGLYGYQESLLMFFAGIFILGAFEMFSSILTILAIQLWDDWRDYREDSITRKNLANKLGRVECILLSIICLLAAYYLDPVKATAAAFSTLSIVYIIKLLLIHCGEVSDNI
;
A
#
# COMPACT_ATOMS: atom_id res chain seq x y z
N MET A 1 -15.56 19.98 -16.62
CA MET A 1 -14.55 18.95 -16.25
C MET A 1 -13.54 19.46 -15.21
N LEU A 2 -12.91 20.64 -15.38
CA LEU A 2 -12.00 21.21 -14.35
C LEU A 2 -12.69 21.57 -13.00
N HIS A 3 -13.98 21.88 -13.01
CA HIS A 3 -14.70 22.28 -11.78
C HIS A 3 -14.87 21.14 -10.77
N ILE A 4 -14.92 19.87 -11.22
CA ILE A 4 -15.08 18.70 -10.36
C ILE A 4 -13.76 18.39 -9.63
N ILE A 5 -12.63 18.57 -10.32
CA ILE A 5 -11.28 18.41 -9.72
C ILE A 5 -10.98 19.52 -8.72
N SER A 6 -11.79 20.58 -8.64
CA SER A 6 -11.59 21.65 -7.67
C SER A 6 -12.07 21.27 -6.26
N ASP A 7 -12.94 20.26 -6.15
CA ASP A 7 -13.46 19.82 -4.86
C ASP A 7 -12.34 19.16 -4.01
N PRO A 8 -12.12 19.62 -2.77
CA PRO A 8 -11.04 19.10 -1.92
C PRO A 8 -11.19 17.61 -1.58
N VAL A 9 -12.42 17.11 -1.48
CA VAL A 9 -12.70 15.68 -1.22
C VAL A 9 -12.29 14.85 -2.42
N ILE A 10 -12.64 15.30 -3.63
CA ILE A 10 -12.31 14.60 -4.87
C ILE A 10 -10.79 14.61 -5.11
N LYS A 11 -10.12 15.74 -4.89
CA LYS A 11 -8.64 15.82 -4.96
C LYS A 11 -7.99 14.82 -4.02
N LYS A 12 -8.43 14.78 -2.77
CA LYS A 12 -7.90 13.88 -1.77
C LYS A 12 -8.15 12.42 -2.14
N ALA A 13 -9.36 12.07 -2.58
CA ALA A 13 -9.68 10.72 -3.01
C ALA A 13 -8.82 10.27 -4.20
N LEU A 14 -8.62 11.14 -5.20
CA LEU A 14 -7.73 10.86 -6.33
C LEU A 14 -6.26 10.74 -5.91
N ALA A 15 -5.81 11.57 -4.96
CA ALA A 15 -4.47 11.48 -4.40
C ALA A 15 -4.24 10.15 -3.68
N VAL A 16 -5.22 9.68 -2.90
CA VAL A 16 -5.21 8.36 -2.25
C VAL A 16 -5.16 7.26 -3.30
N PHE A 17 -5.97 7.34 -4.36
CA PHE A 17 -5.99 6.35 -5.44
C PHE A 17 -4.65 6.25 -6.16
N PHE A 18 -4.08 7.38 -6.60
CA PHE A 18 -2.78 7.39 -7.27
C PHE A 18 -1.65 6.95 -6.34
N THR A 19 -1.66 7.37 -5.08
CA THR A 19 -0.67 6.89 -4.09
C THR A 19 -0.81 5.38 -3.87
N GLY A 20 -2.04 4.86 -3.82
CA GLY A 20 -2.30 3.42 -3.74
C GLY A 20 -1.71 2.64 -4.92
N ILE A 21 -1.83 3.17 -6.15
CA ILE A 21 -1.19 2.57 -7.34
C ILE A 21 0.33 2.53 -7.15
N VAL A 22 0.93 3.64 -6.71
CA VAL A 22 2.39 3.74 -6.48
C VAL A 22 2.84 2.72 -5.44
N ILE A 23 2.11 2.60 -4.32
CA ILE A 23 2.41 1.63 -3.28
C ILE A 23 2.34 0.22 -3.86
N LYS A 24 1.28 -0.12 -4.60
CA LYS A 24 1.15 -1.46 -5.20
C LYS A 24 2.22 -1.76 -6.24
N MET A 25 2.57 -0.79 -7.08
CA MET A 25 3.68 -0.92 -8.04
C MET A 25 5.03 -1.16 -7.33
N THR A 26 5.25 -0.48 -6.21
CA THR A 26 6.48 -0.64 -5.41
C THR A 26 6.52 -2.00 -4.72
N ASP A 27 5.38 -2.44 -4.18
CA ASP A 27 5.17 -3.75 -3.57
C ASP A 27 5.44 -4.88 -4.57
N ASP A 28 4.79 -4.85 -5.75
CA ASP A 28 4.99 -5.83 -6.83
C ASP A 28 6.44 -5.86 -7.35
N PHE A 29 7.14 -4.71 -7.32
CA PHE A 29 8.56 -4.65 -7.67
C PHE A 29 9.45 -5.35 -6.63
N ILE A 30 9.20 -5.11 -5.33
CA ILE A 30 9.98 -5.69 -4.24
C ILE A 30 9.73 -7.20 -4.14
N ASP A 31 8.47 -7.63 -4.32
CA ASP A 31 8.06 -9.03 -4.20
C ASP A 31 8.30 -9.85 -5.47
N HIS A 32 8.76 -9.24 -6.56
CA HIS A 32 8.88 -9.90 -7.87
C HIS A 32 9.67 -11.21 -7.84
N GLU A 33 10.80 -11.28 -7.13
CA GLU A 33 11.59 -12.50 -7.02
C GLU A 33 10.82 -13.63 -6.32
N TYR A 34 10.03 -13.29 -5.30
CA TYR A 34 9.17 -14.24 -4.60
C TYR A 34 8.01 -14.69 -5.49
N ASP A 35 7.36 -13.76 -6.17
CA ASP A 35 6.24 -14.01 -7.07
C ASP A 35 6.63 -14.94 -8.23
N ILE A 36 7.83 -14.78 -8.81
CA ILE A 36 8.39 -15.71 -9.80
C ILE A 36 8.52 -17.13 -9.23
N LEU A 37 8.99 -17.28 -7.98
CA LEU A 37 9.20 -18.59 -7.35
C LEU A 37 7.88 -19.35 -7.11
N ILE A 38 6.80 -18.62 -6.82
CA ILE A 38 5.45 -19.21 -6.64
C ILE A 38 4.63 -19.24 -7.93
N GLY A 39 5.17 -18.76 -9.05
CA GLY A 39 4.50 -18.71 -10.35
C GLY A 39 3.35 -17.70 -10.42
N ARG A 40 3.33 -16.71 -9.53
CA ARG A 40 2.34 -15.62 -9.51
C ARG A 40 2.84 -14.50 -10.42
N LYS A 41 1.96 -14.03 -11.31
CA LYS A 41 2.27 -12.86 -12.15
C LYS A 41 1.74 -11.58 -11.53
N ASN A 42 2.49 -10.49 -11.70
CA ASN A 42 2.18 -9.19 -11.14
C ASN A 42 2.47 -8.04 -12.14
N LEU A 43 2.33 -6.77 -11.72
CA LEU A 43 2.59 -5.63 -12.63
C LEU A 43 4.01 -5.58 -13.19
N MET A 44 4.99 -6.13 -12.47
CA MET A 44 6.40 -6.15 -12.87
C MET A 44 6.63 -7.01 -14.11
N ASP A 45 5.86 -8.08 -14.32
CA ASP A 45 5.96 -8.90 -15.52
C ASP A 45 5.62 -8.11 -16.79
N HIS A 46 4.61 -7.24 -16.68
CA HIS A 46 4.12 -6.46 -17.80
C HIS A 46 4.95 -5.20 -18.04
N LEU A 47 5.15 -4.38 -17.01
CA LEU A 47 5.82 -3.09 -17.10
C LEU A 47 7.35 -3.19 -17.01
N LYS A 48 7.88 -4.31 -16.51
CA LYS A 48 9.32 -4.60 -16.36
C LYS A 48 10.03 -3.47 -15.63
N THR A 49 11.24 -3.11 -16.09
CA THR A 49 12.04 -2.02 -15.53
C THR A 49 11.34 -0.64 -15.56
N GLY A 50 10.22 -0.51 -16.28
CA GLY A 50 9.41 0.70 -16.31
C GLY A 50 8.55 0.93 -15.06
N VAL A 51 8.31 -0.07 -14.21
CA VAL A 51 7.44 0.05 -13.01
C VAL A 51 7.85 1.23 -12.13
N LEU A 52 9.14 1.35 -11.79
CA LEU A 52 9.62 2.40 -10.88
C LEU A 52 9.55 3.81 -11.51
N PRO A 53 10.02 4.06 -12.75
CA PRO A 53 9.81 5.34 -13.41
C PRO A 53 8.35 5.78 -13.49
N TYR A 54 7.43 4.87 -13.83
CA TYR A 54 5.99 5.18 -13.87
C TYR A 54 5.44 5.47 -12.47
N ALA A 55 5.86 4.72 -11.44
CA ALA A 55 5.47 4.97 -10.06
C ALA A 55 5.89 6.38 -9.61
N ILE A 56 7.08 6.86 -9.94
CA ILE A 56 7.53 8.22 -9.62
C ILE A 56 6.65 9.28 -10.31
N ILE A 57 6.32 9.09 -11.59
CA ILE A 57 5.44 10.01 -12.32
C ILE A 57 4.06 10.06 -11.68
N ILE A 58 3.46 8.90 -11.39
CA ILE A 58 2.14 8.83 -10.75
C ILE A 58 2.17 9.44 -9.35
N PHE A 59 3.24 9.20 -8.58
CA PHE A 59 3.41 9.78 -7.26
C PHE A 59 3.52 11.31 -7.30
N SER A 60 4.21 11.85 -8.30
CA SER A 60 4.28 13.29 -8.50
C SER A 60 2.90 13.89 -8.78
N LEU A 61 2.04 13.20 -9.55
CA LEU A 61 0.65 13.62 -9.79
C LEU A 61 -0.19 13.54 -8.52
N ALA A 62 -0.02 12.50 -7.70
CA ALA A 62 -0.70 12.38 -6.41
C ALA A 62 -0.34 13.55 -5.48
N CYS A 63 0.94 13.89 -5.40
CA CYS A 63 1.43 15.00 -4.59
C CYS A 63 0.92 16.37 -5.06
N LEU A 64 0.73 16.57 -6.38
CA LEU A 64 0.11 17.77 -6.93
C LEU A 64 -1.37 17.93 -6.55
N LEU A 65 -2.08 16.82 -6.32
CA LEU A 65 -3.48 16.83 -5.91
C LEU A 65 -3.63 17.08 -4.41
N GLU A 66 -2.93 16.31 -3.59
CA GLU A 66 -2.91 16.46 -2.15
C GLU A 66 -1.59 15.94 -1.57
N LEU A 67 -0.70 16.88 -1.26
CA LEU A 67 0.67 16.60 -0.84
C LEU A 67 0.71 15.84 0.50
N LYS A 68 -0.12 16.23 1.48
CA LYS A 68 -0.02 15.69 2.84
C LYS A 68 -0.45 14.23 2.91
N THR A 69 -1.55 13.89 2.27
CA THR A 69 -2.11 12.53 2.19
C THR A 69 -1.18 11.63 1.40
N SER A 70 -0.67 12.10 0.25
CA SER A 70 0.20 11.28 -0.60
C SER A 70 1.50 10.91 0.10
N ILE A 71 2.18 11.89 0.71
CA ILE A 71 3.43 11.63 1.44
C ILE A 71 3.17 10.78 2.68
N SER A 72 2.14 11.08 3.47
CA SER A 72 1.87 10.34 4.71
C SER A 72 1.50 8.88 4.44
N LEU A 73 0.70 8.59 3.41
CA LEU A 73 0.38 7.21 3.00
C LEU A 73 1.62 6.47 2.50
N PHE A 74 2.45 7.10 1.68
CA PHE A 74 3.69 6.48 1.19
C PHE A 74 4.71 6.23 2.32
N TYR A 75 4.84 7.16 3.27
CA TYR A 75 5.68 6.95 4.45
C TYR A 75 5.13 5.82 5.32
N SER A 76 3.80 5.74 5.45
CA SER A 76 3.14 4.70 6.22
C SER A 76 3.32 3.32 5.58
N SER A 77 3.23 3.19 4.25
CA SER A 77 3.51 1.92 3.55
C SER A 77 4.95 1.49 3.73
N PHE A 78 5.90 2.43 3.73
CA PHE A 78 7.29 2.13 4.03
C PHE A 78 7.46 1.60 5.48
N ILE A 79 6.89 2.30 6.48
CA ILE A 79 7.00 1.91 7.89
C ILE A 79 6.38 0.53 8.13
N ILE A 80 5.17 0.30 7.62
CA ILE A 80 4.45 -0.96 7.86
C ILE A 80 5.09 -2.11 7.07
N GLY A 81 5.54 -1.88 5.84
CA GLY A 81 6.22 -2.91 5.04
C GLY A 81 7.48 -3.47 5.72
N MET A 82 8.17 -2.66 6.52
CA MET A 82 9.37 -3.07 7.24
C MET A 82 9.12 -3.86 8.54
N VAL A 83 7.87 -3.95 9.02
CA VAL A 83 7.52 -4.62 10.29
C VAL A 83 7.88 -6.11 10.29
N THR A 84 7.86 -6.76 9.12
CA THR A 84 8.16 -8.19 9.01
C THR A 84 9.63 -8.51 9.28
N ASN A 85 10.56 -7.58 9.01
CA ASN A 85 12.00 -7.78 9.16
C ASN A 85 12.76 -6.52 9.61
N LEU A 86 12.43 -6.04 10.81
CA LEU A 86 13.00 -4.81 11.40
C LEU A 86 14.53 -4.81 11.59
N ASN A 87 15.14 -5.99 11.71
CA ASN A 87 16.59 -6.16 11.92
C ASN A 87 17.35 -6.38 10.61
N ALA A 88 16.68 -6.35 9.45
CA ALA A 88 17.36 -6.34 8.17
C ALA A 88 18.13 -5.02 8.00
N ARG A 89 19.33 -5.12 7.42
CA ARG A 89 20.17 -3.96 7.11
C ARG A 89 19.81 -3.43 5.72
N MET A 90 19.45 -2.16 5.66
CA MET A 90 18.98 -1.49 4.46
C MET A 90 20.15 -0.92 3.64
N PRO A 91 19.94 -0.52 2.36
CA PRO A 91 20.99 0.07 1.52
C PRO A 91 21.66 1.32 2.11
N SER A 92 20.97 2.04 3.00
CA SER A 92 21.54 3.17 3.77
C SER A 92 22.58 2.75 4.81
N GLY A 93 22.66 1.46 5.12
CA GLY A 93 23.45 0.88 6.20
C GLY A 93 22.74 0.85 7.55
N LEU A 94 21.55 1.45 7.70
CA LEU A 94 20.71 1.42 8.89
C LEU A 94 19.85 0.15 8.96
N TYR A 95 19.33 -0.14 10.16
CA TYR A 95 18.33 -1.19 10.34
C TYR A 95 16.93 -0.70 9.96
N GLY A 96 16.06 -1.62 9.52
CA GLY A 96 14.69 -1.30 9.13
C GLY A 96 13.89 -0.54 10.19
N TYR A 97 14.06 -0.87 11.49
CA TYR A 97 13.41 -0.12 12.57
C TYR A 97 13.91 1.33 12.67
N GLN A 98 15.19 1.59 12.38
CA GLN A 98 15.77 2.93 12.45
C GLN A 98 15.22 3.80 11.32
N GLU A 99 15.17 3.27 10.10
CA GLU A 99 14.57 4.00 8.98
C GLU A 99 13.08 4.24 9.20
N SER A 100 12.35 3.24 9.69
CA SER A 100 10.92 3.38 10.01
C SER A 100 10.67 4.47 11.06
N LEU A 101 11.50 4.52 12.11
CA LEU A 101 11.41 5.52 13.17
C LEU A 101 11.75 6.93 12.67
N LEU A 102 12.77 7.05 11.80
CA LEU A 102 13.12 8.32 11.15
C LEU A 102 11.96 8.82 10.27
N MET A 103 11.37 7.95 9.45
CA MET A 103 10.25 8.30 8.59
C MET A 103 9.00 8.66 9.40
N PHE A 104 8.77 7.98 10.53
CA PHE A 104 7.67 8.30 11.43
C PHE A 104 7.81 9.69 12.04
N PHE A 105 8.96 9.99 12.65
CA PHE A 105 9.18 11.31 13.27
C PHE A 105 9.26 12.44 12.24
N ALA A 106 9.87 12.20 11.08
CA ALA A 106 9.86 13.16 9.98
C ALA A 106 8.43 13.42 9.50
N GLY A 107 7.62 12.36 9.32
CA GLY A 107 6.21 12.48 8.94
C GLY A 107 5.39 13.30 9.95
N ILE A 108 5.55 13.04 11.25
CA ILE A 108 4.88 13.82 12.30
C ILE A 108 5.29 15.30 12.24
N PHE A 109 6.58 15.58 12.09
CA PHE A 109 7.10 16.95 12.09
C PHE A 109 6.66 17.75 10.85
N ILE A 110 6.62 17.12 9.67
CA ILE A 110 6.33 17.77 8.40
C ILE A 110 4.81 17.84 8.13
N LEU A 111 4.08 16.76 8.41
CA LEU A 111 2.69 16.57 7.98
C LEU A 111 1.69 16.76 9.14
N GLY A 112 2.14 16.53 10.37
CA GLY A 112 1.36 16.56 11.59
C GLY A 112 1.01 15.16 12.10
N ALA A 113 0.84 15.05 13.42
CA ALA A 113 0.58 13.77 14.08
C ALA A 113 -0.71 13.09 13.58
N PHE A 114 -1.83 13.82 13.51
CA PHE A 114 -3.12 13.28 13.04
C PHE A 114 -3.04 12.72 11.61
N GLU A 115 -2.33 13.41 10.73
CA GLU A 115 -2.15 12.99 9.34
C GLU A 115 -1.33 11.70 9.25
N MET A 116 -0.24 11.62 10.01
CA MET A 116 0.62 10.44 10.04
C MET A 116 -0.07 9.23 10.67
N PHE A 117 -0.73 9.40 11.82
CA PHE A 117 -1.44 8.30 12.49
C PHE A 117 -2.61 7.77 11.67
N SER A 118 -3.39 8.65 11.02
CA SER A 118 -4.48 8.21 10.13
C SER A 118 -3.94 7.39 8.95
N SER A 119 -2.81 7.80 8.36
CA SER A 119 -2.18 7.06 7.26
C SER A 119 -1.58 5.72 7.70
N ILE A 120 -0.95 5.65 8.88
CA ILE A 120 -0.43 4.40 9.45
C ILE A 120 -1.56 3.40 9.68
N LEU A 121 -2.65 3.83 10.31
CA LEU A 121 -3.81 2.98 10.56
C LEU A 121 -4.47 2.53 9.25
N THR A 122 -4.54 3.41 8.25
CA THR A 122 -5.10 3.09 6.92
C THR A 122 -4.27 2.01 6.22
N ILE A 123 -2.95 2.20 6.13
CA ILE A 123 -2.04 1.24 5.50
C ILE A 123 -2.03 -0.07 6.28
N LEU A 124 -1.96 -0.02 7.61
CA LEU A 124 -1.97 -1.23 8.44
C LEU A 124 -3.27 -2.03 8.23
N ALA A 125 -4.42 -1.37 8.14
CA ALA A 125 -5.69 -2.04 7.84
C ALA A 125 -5.67 -2.74 6.48
N ILE A 126 -5.15 -2.07 5.44
CA ILE A 126 -5.02 -2.62 4.09
C ILE A 126 -4.08 -3.82 4.08
N GLN A 127 -2.92 -3.70 4.71
CA GLN A 127 -1.92 -4.77 4.74
C GLN A 127 -2.41 -6.00 5.51
N LEU A 128 -3.07 -5.80 6.66
CA LEU A 128 -3.72 -6.90 7.40
C LEU A 128 -4.85 -7.57 6.61
N TRP A 129 -5.56 -6.82 5.77
CA TRP A 129 -6.59 -7.36 4.89
C TRP A 129 -5.98 -8.22 3.78
N ASP A 130 -4.90 -7.76 3.16
CA ASP A 130 -4.17 -8.50 2.13
C ASP A 130 -3.54 -9.77 2.70
N ASP A 131 -2.88 -9.65 3.85
CA ASP A 131 -2.31 -10.75 4.63
C ASP A 131 -3.35 -11.82 5.00
N TRP A 132 -4.57 -11.39 5.37
CA TRP A 132 -5.68 -12.31 5.66
C TRP A 132 -6.17 -13.05 4.41
N ARG A 133 -6.21 -12.37 3.26
CA ARG A 133 -6.62 -12.97 1.98
C ARG A 133 -5.59 -14.00 1.53
N ASP A 134 -4.31 -13.68 1.65
CA ASP A 134 -3.20 -14.51 1.18
C ASP A 134 -2.79 -15.58 2.22
N TYR A 135 -3.45 -15.61 3.39
CA TYR A 135 -3.19 -16.56 4.50
C TYR A 135 -3.07 -18.03 4.07
N ARG A 136 -3.89 -18.48 3.11
CA ARG A 136 -3.86 -19.89 2.64
C ARG A 136 -2.63 -20.20 1.79
N GLU A 137 -2.24 -19.28 0.93
CA GLU A 137 -1.12 -19.44 -0.02
C GLU A 137 0.23 -19.22 0.67
N ASP A 138 0.28 -18.31 1.65
CA ASP A 138 1.50 -17.91 2.36
C ASP A 138 1.85 -18.76 3.59
N SER A 139 0.97 -19.66 4.04
CA SER A 139 1.17 -20.49 5.24
C SER A 139 2.44 -21.36 5.23
N ILE A 140 2.99 -21.63 4.03
CA ILE A 140 4.12 -22.54 3.83
C ILE A 140 5.46 -21.78 3.68
N THR A 141 5.46 -20.51 3.26
CA THR A 141 6.69 -19.88 2.72
C THR A 141 6.95 -18.44 3.18
N ARG A 142 5.92 -17.65 3.55
CA ARG A 142 6.09 -16.21 3.85
C ARG A 142 5.84 -15.87 5.32
N LYS A 143 6.61 -14.91 5.85
CA LYS A 143 6.39 -14.30 7.18
C LYS A 143 5.25 -13.28 7.13
N ASN A 144 4.05 -13.77 6.90
CA ASN A 144 2.82 -12.98 6.85
C ASN A 144 2.32 -12.67 8.29
N LEU A 145 1.77 -11.48 8.54
CA LEU A 145 1.28 -11.09 9.88
C LEU A 145 0.10 -11.96 10.32
N ALA A 146 -0.72 -12.41 9.37
CA ALA A 146 -1.83 -13.33 9.63
C ALA A 146 -1.36 -14.70 10.15
N ASN A 147 -0.19 -15.17 9.72
CA ASN A 147 0.42 -16.41 10.25
C ASN A 147 0.91 -16.25 11.70
N LYS A 148 1.33 -15.05 12.09
CA LYS A 148 1.80 -14.75 13.45
C LYS A 148 0.66 -14.45 14.43
N LEU A 149 -0.33 -13.69 13.98
CA LEU A 149 -1.46 -13.23 14.81
C LEU A 149 -2.59 -14.26 14.89
N GLY A 150 -2.79 -15.04 13.83
CA GLY A 150 -3.99 -15.85 13.64
C GLY A 150 -4.98 -15.18 12.68
N ARG A 151 -5.75 -15.99 11.97
CA ARG A 151 -6.65 -15.53 10.89
C ARG A 151 -7.76 -14.61 11.40
N VAL A 152 -8.33 -14.91 12.57
CA VAL A 152 -9.45 -14.15 13.15
C VAL A 152 -8.94 -12.85 13.76
N GLU A 153 -7.81 -12.90 14.44
CA GLU A 153 -7.13 -11.78 15.05
C GLU A 153 -6.67 -10.76 13.99
N CYS A 154 -6.16 -11.24 12.85
CA CYS A 154 -5.74 -10.40 11.74
C CYS A 154 -6.90 -9.58 11.17
N ILE A 155 -8.06 -10.21 10.92
CA ILE A 155 -9.22 -9.50 10.36
C ILE A 155 -9.88 -8.58 11.39
N LEU A 156 -9.95 -8.98 12.67
CA LEU A 156 -10.41 -8.11 13.75
C LEU A 156 -9.53 -6.86 13.88
N LEU A 157 -8.21 -7.04 13.86
CA LEU A 157 -7.27 -5.91 13.94
C LEU A 157 -7.36 -5.01 12.71
N SER A 158 -7.54 -5.58 11.51
CA SER A 158 -7.79 -4.81 10.28
C SER A 158 -9.04 -3.93 10.42
N ILE A 159 -10.15 -4.48 10.91
CA ILE A 159 -11.40 -3.73 11.14
C ILE A 159 -11.20 -2.63 12.19
N ILE A 160 -10.53 -2.91 13.31
CA ILE A 160 -10.26 -1.91 14.35
C ILE A 160 -9.40 -0.77 13.79
N CYS A 161 -8.35 -1.10 13.03
CA CYS A 161 -7.48 -0.09 12.41
C CYS A 161 -8.26 0.76 11.39
N LEU A 162 -9.13 0.14 10.58
CA LEU A 162 -9.93 0.86 9.61
C LEU A 162 -10.95 1.79 10.27
N LEU A 163 -11.61 1.36 11.35
CA LEU A 163 -12.54 2.20 12.12
C LEU A 163 -11.80 3.36 12.80
N ALA A 164 -10.62 3.12 13.36
CA ALA A 164 -9.79 4.17 13.94
C ALA A 164 -9.29 5.16 12.87
N ALA A 165 -8.88 4.67 11.70
CA ALA A 165 -8.52 5.50 10.56
C ALA A 165 -9.70 6.36 10.08
N TYR A 166 -10.90 5.77 10.01
CA TYR A 166 -12.13 6.48 9.63
C TYR A 166 -12.50 7.58 10.64
N TYR A 167 -12.30 7.32 11.93
CA TYR A 167 -12.51 8.33 12.97
C TYR A 167 -11.58 9.55 12.83
N LEU A 168 -10.32 9.33 12.42
CA LEU A 168 -9.36 10.40 12.22
C LEU A 168 -9.55 11.13 10.88
N ASP A 169 -9.82 10.38 9.81
CA ASP A 169 -9.92 10.91 8.45
C ASP A 169 -10.87 10.07 7.58
N PRO A 170 -12.17 10.37 7.57
CA PRO A 170 -13.17 9.54 6.91
C PRO A 170 -13.00 9.52 5.38
N VAL A 171 -12.56 10.64 4.79
CA VAL A 171 -12.34 10.74 3.34
C VAL A 171 -11.18 9.85 2.92
N LYS A 172 -10.05 9.91 3.65
CA LYS A 172 -8.88 9.08 3.36
C LYS A 172 -9.19 7.60 3.52
N ALA A 173 -9.80 7.21 4.63
CA ALA A 173 -10.11 5.80 4.92
C ALA A 173 -11.07 5.19 3.90
N THR A 174 -12.16 5.92 3.55
CA THR A 174 -13.12 5.44 2.55
C THR A 174 -12.50 5.38 1.15
N ALA A 175 -11.80 6.44 0.73
CA ALA A 175 -11.10 6.46 -0.56
C ALA A 175 -10.08 5.33 -0.66
N ALA A 176 -9.35 5.03 0.42
CA ALA A 176 -8.36 3.97 0.44
C ALA A 176 -9.00 2.58 0.29
N ALA A 177 -10.09 2.31 1.02
CA ALA A 177 -10.83 1.05 0.89
C ALA A 177 -11.35 0.82 -0.54
N PHE A 178 -11.95 1.83 -1.17
CA PHE A 178 -12.40 1.76 -2.57
C PHE A 178 -11.24 1.63 -3.55
N SER A 179 -10.15 2.36 -3.31
CA SER A 179 -8.96 2.35 -4.17
C SER A 179 -8.31 0.98 -4.17
N THR A 180 -8.12 0.35 -3.02
CA THR A 180 -7.52 -0.99 -2.92
C THR A 180 -8.28 -2.01 -3.78
N LEU A 181 -9.61 -2.05 -3.67
CA LEU A 181 -10.43 -2.98 -4.47
C LEU A 181 -10.33 -2.68 -5.98
N SER A 182 -10.36 -1.39 -6.33
CA SER A 182 -10.32 -0.94 -7.72
C SER A 182 -8.97 -1.21 -8.38
N ILE A 183 -7.87 -0.97 -7.67
CA ILE A 183 -6.50 -1.21 -8.15
C ILE A 183 -6.28 -2.70 -8.41
N VAL A 184 -6.62 -3.56 -7.44
CA VAL A 184 -6.51 -5.02 -7.59
C VAL A 184 -7.34 -5.51 -8.78
N TYR A 185 -8.56 -4.98 -8.95
CA TYR A 185 -9.42 -5.33 -10.08
C TYR A 185 -8.82 -4.89 -11.43
N ILE A 186 -8.31 -3.65 -11.53
CA ILE A 186 -7.67 -3.13 -12.74
C ILE A 186 -6.45 -3.96 -13.11
N ILE A 187 -5.60 -4.31 -12.13
CA ILE A 187 -4.41 -5.14 -12.36
C ILE A 187 -4.82 -6.52 -12.87
N LYS A 188 -5.81 -7.16 -12.26
CA LYS A 188 -6.32 -8.46 -12.71
C LYS A 188 -6.82 -8.38 -14.16
N LEU A 189 -7.57 -7.34 -14.51
CA LEU A 189 -8.09 -7.13 -15.86
C LEU A 189 -6.96 -6.90 -16.88
N LEU A 190 -5.92 -6.16 -16.49
CA LEU A 190 -4.76 -5.91 -17.34
C LEU A 190 -3.97 -7.20 -17.61
N LEU A 191 -3.73 -8.01 -16.58
CA LEU A 191 -3.05 -9.30 -16.71
C LEU A 191 -3.84 -10.31 -17.56
N ILE A 192 -5.17 -10.33 -17.44
CA ILE A 192 -6.04 -11.15 -18.31
C ILE A 192 -5.92 -10.67 -19.77
N HIS A 193 -6.00 -9.37 -20.01
CA HIS A 193 -5.97 -8.82 -21.37
C HIS A 193 -4.63 -9.08 -22.09
N CYS A 194 -3.51 -9.11 -21.35
CA CYS A 194 -2.21 -9.44 -21.92
C CYS A 194 -1.99 -10.95 -22.15
N GLY A 195 -3.00 -11.80 -21.89
CA GLY A 195 -2.90 -13.24 -22.04
C GLY A 195 -1.99 -13.88 -20.99
N GLU A 196 -1.76 -13.18 -19.88
CA GLU A 196 -0.79 -13.59 -18.86
C GLU A 196 -1.41 -14.47 -17.77
N VAL A 197 -2.74 -14.43 -17.59
CA VAL A 197 -3.50 -15.25 -16.63
C VAL A 197 -4.59 -16.02 -17.38
N SER A 198 -4.62 -17.36 -17.22
CA SER A 198 -5.70 -18.22 -17.72
C SER A 198 -6.94 -18.06 -16.84
N ASP A 199 -8.13 -17.97 -17.46
CA ASP A 199 -9.47 -17.80 -16.87
C ASP A 199 -9.93 -18.92 -15.90
N ASN A 200 -9.11 -19.32 -14.93
CA ASN A 200 -9.50 -20.30 -13.93
C ASN A 200 -9.47 -19.71 -12.52
N ILE A 201 -10.65 -19.18 -12.15
CA ILE A 201 -11.27 -19.08 -10.82
C ILE A 201 -10.55 -18.18 -9.80
#